data_AF-A0A661ZCJ1-F1
#
_entry.id   AF-A0A661ZCJ1-F1
#
_cell.length_a   1.000
_cell.length_b   1.000
_cell.length_c   1.000
_cell.angle_alpha   90.00
_cell.angle_beta   90.00
_cell.angle_gamma   90.00
#
_symmetry.space_group_name_H-M   'P 1'
#
loop_
_entity.id
_entity.type
_entity.pdbx_description
1 polymer ?
#
loop_
_entity_poly.entity_id
_entity_poly.type
_entity_poly.pdbx_seq_one_letter_code
_entity_poly.pdbx_strand_id
1 'polypeptide(L)'
;YEIVGVELSPVAVPDPENYYFVEMSDKASKEGKSMLLSLSQSGLILGLDNSFASAEVKDMIAKSKGSSDAYADLFSYFAETNLYEKTDTIIRKVVVDTAVIIKKYFEHRWIEKSSEQKAVEAANMISKIRENRFNLLTGYQEVPYEGSALIYMDKELQKMEKDYLSLFTGITFEEDFSYSFTVVPDANNESGKIPIFNFSNRTGVSDPSGGGGEKVYLELKRSGDTQVLAGKVGGAGEGQGFFYRIPERTGVKVMVNKDIVVQKDFYISQFGVVSSLPSNATTLKFHETTGNVKVIVLE
;
A
#
# COMPACT_ATOMS: atom_id res chain seq x y z
N TYR A 1 2.58 -14.08 -7.65
CA TYR A 1 3.03 -12.75 -7.20
C TYR A 1 3.92 -12.14 -8.26
N GLU A 2 3.71 -10.86 -8.55
CA GLU A 2 4.51 -10.06 -9.48
C GLU A 2 4.73 -8.67 -8.86
N ILE A 3 5.86 -8.03 -9.16
CA ILE A 3 6.14 -6.67 -8.69
C ILE A 3 5.56 -5.70 -9.72
N VAL A 4 4.48 -5.02 -9.36
CA VAL A 4 3.81 -4.03 -10.24
C VAL A 4 4.58 -2.72 -10.31
N GLY A 5 5.15 -2.28 -9.19
CA GLY A 5 5.88 -1.01 -9.12
C GLY A 5 6.73 -0.89 -7.87
N VAL A 6 7.78 -0.08 -7.98
CA VAL A 6 8.67 0.26 -6.86
C VAL A 6 8.85 1.77 -6.85
N GLU A 7 8.61 2.39 -5.71
CA GLU A 7 8.83 3.81 -5.51
C GLU A 7 9.93 4.03 -4.45
N LEU A 8 10.79 5.02 -4.71
CA LEU A 8 11.84 5.46 -3.80
C LEU A 8 11.62 6.92 -3.44
N SER A 9 11.59 7.20 -2.14
CA SER A 9 11.48 8.54 -1.55
C SER A 9 12.51 8.73 -0.43
N PRO A 10 13.23 9.86 -0.39
CA PRO A 10 14.16 10.17 0.71
C PRO A 10 13.38 10.65 1.94
N VAL A 11 13.86 10.28 3.13
CA VAL A 11 13.30 10.71 4.41
C VAL A 11 14.40 11.34 5.26
N ALA A 12 14.14 12.53 5.78
CA ALA A 12 15.06 13.21 6.70
C ALA A 12 14.89 12.70 8.12
N VAL A 13 15.99 12.33 8.75
CA VAL A 13 16.04 11.85 10.14
C VAL A 13 17.10 12.67 10.89
N PRO A 14 16.87 13.04 12.17
CA PRO A 14 17.89 13.65 13.01
C PRO A 14 19.18 12.84 13.05
N ASP A 15 20.33 13.54 13.03
CA ASP A 15 21.65 12.91 13.09
C ASP A 15 21.88 12.31 14.49
N PRO A 16 22.05 10.98 14.61
CA PRO A 16 22.26 10.34 15.90
C PRO A 16 23.65 10.57 16.48
N GLU A 17 24.64 11.01 15.69
CA GLU A 17 26.03 11.21 16.13
C GLU A 17 26.31 12.65 16.59
N ASN A 18 25.56 13.62 16.09
CA ASN A 18 25.82 15.05 16.34
C ASN A 18 24.63 15.73 17.00
N TYR A 19 24.76 15.99 18.30
CA TYR A 19 23.81 16.80 19.07
C TYR A 19 24.40 18.17 19.34
N TYR A 20 23.63 19.21 19.04
CA TYR A 20 24.01 20.59 19.29
C TYR A 20 23.03 21.22 20.29
N PHE A 21 23.59 21.90 21.29
CA PHE A 21 22.83 22.63 22.30
C PHE A 21 23.04 24.12 22.11
N VAL A 22 21.95 24.89 22.10
CA VAL A 22 21.99 26.34 22.00
C VAL A 22 21.67 26.92 23.38
N GLU A 23 22.69 27.45 24.05
CA GLU A 23 22.52 28.18 25.31
C GLU A 23 22.14 29.64 25.03
N MET A 24 20.90 30.01 25.33
CA MET A 24 20.45 31.40 25.22
C MET A 24 20.85 32.15 26.49
N SER A 25 21.79 33.09 26.39
CA SER A 25 22.18 33.89 27.56
C SER A 25 21.08 34.88 27.97
N ASP A 26 20.79 35.00 29.27
CA ASP A 26 19.83 35.98 29.82
C ASP A 26 20.13 37.44 29.45
N LYS A 27 21.39 37.73 29.07
CA LYS A 27 21.86 39.08 28.69
C LYS A 27 21.54 39.45 27.24
N ALA A 28 21.28 38.48 26.35
CA ALA A 28 20.96 38.74 24.95
C ALA A 28 19.60 39.47 24.77
N SER A 29 18.71 39.37 25.76
CA SER A 29 17.43 40.11 25.78
C SER A 29 17.58 41.63 25.95
N LYS A 30 18.75 42.15 26.33
CA LYS A 30 18.96 43.61 26.51
C LYS A 30 19.37 44.36 25.24
N GLU A 31 19.82 43.68 24.19
CA GLU A 31 20.28 44.29 22.93
C GLU A 31 19.27 44.15 21.75
N GLY A 32 18.05 43.68 22.02
CA GLY A 32 16.94 43.75 21.04
C GLY A 32 17.03 42.80 19.84
N LYS A 33 18.07 41.97 19.72
CA LYS A 33 18.14 40.90 18.71
C LYS A 33 17.70 39.57 19.33
N SER A 34 16.39 39.33 19.36
CA SER A 34 15.83 38.01 19.67
C SER A 34 16.13 37.06 18.52
N MET A 35 16.86 35.98 18.80
CA MET A 35 17.18 34.93 17.83
C MET A 35 16.01 33.96 17.74
N LEU A 36 15.32 33.92 16.60
CA LEU A 36 14.19 33.02 16.38
C LEU A 36 14.62 31.82 15.54
N LEU A 37 14.52 30.63 16.13
CA LEU A 37 14.86 29.36 15.49
C LEU A 37 13.58 28.65 15.06
N SER A 38 13.50 28.29 13.79
CA SER A 38 12.47 27.40 13.25
C SER A 38 12.97 25.96 13.30
N LEU A 39 12.15 25.07 13.87
CA LEU A 39 12.45 23.65 14.02
C LEU A 39 11.39 22.81 13.31
N SER A 40 11.80 21.65 12.81
CA SER A 40 10.87 20.60 12.37
C SER A 40 10.27 19.85 13.58
N GLN A 41 9.22 19.06 13.35
CA GLN A 41 8.62 18.21 14.38
C GLN A 41 9.61 17.21 15.01
N SER A 42 10.65 16.82 14.28
CA SER A 42 11.70 15.92 14.76
C SER A 42 12.87 16.65 15.44
N GLY A 43 12.82 17.99 15.56
CA GLY A 43 13.84 18.79 16.22
C GLY A 43 14.99 19.26 15.31
N LEU A 44 14.96 18.98 14.00
CA LEU A 44 15.92 19.54 13.04
C LEU A 44 15.74 21.05 12.90
N ILE A 45 16.84 21.80 12.87
CA ILE A 45 16.83 23.24 12.63
C ILE A 45 16.53 23.50 11.15
N LEU A 46 15.43 24.21 10.86
CA LEU A 46 15.02 24.60 9.52
C LEU A 46 15.60 25.96 9.11
N GLY A 47 15.86 26.84 10.09
CA GLY A 47 16.48 28.12 9.84
C GLY A 47 16.30 29.15 10.95
N LEU A 48 17.00 30.26 10.76
CA LEU A 48 16.86 31.52 11.47
C LEU A 48 15.96 32.43 10.63
N ASP A 49 14.72 32.57 11.04
CA ASP A 49 13.74 33.38 10.32
C ASP A 49 13.09 34.37 11.28
N ASN A 50 12.89 35.62 10.85
CA ASN A 50 12.16 36.62 11.64
C ASN A 50 10.67 36.66 11.25
N SER A 51 10.25 35.80 10.33
CA SER A 51 8.86 35.69 9.87
C SER A 51 8.37 34.24 9.97
N PHE A 52 7.29 34.05 10.72
CA PHE A 52 6.55 32.79 10.77
C PHE A 52 5.81 32.59 9.43
N ALA A 53 6.13 31.50 8.73
CA ALA A 53 5.20 30.89 7.78
C ALA A 53 4.68 29.61 8.44
N SER A 54 3.41 29.62 8.86
CA SER A 54 2.73 28.43 9.37
C SER A 54 2.59 27.42 8.23
N ALA A 55 3.46 26.43 8.19
CA ALA A 55 3.25 25.28 7.33
C ALA A 55 2.09 24.46 7.92
N GLU A 56 0.97 24.40 7.19
CA GLU A 56 -0.17 23.54 7.53
C GLU A 56 0.31 22.08 7.56
N VAL A 57 0.30 21.48 8.76
CA VAL A 57 0.47 20.05 8.93
C VAL A 57 -0.76 19.38 8.32
N LYS A 58 -0.62 18.90 7.09
CA LYS A 58 -1.60 17.98 6.51
C LYS A 58 -1.36 16.61 7.13
N ASP A 59 -2.16 16.29 8.14
CA ASP A 59 -2.33 14.92 8.60
C ASP A 59 -2.73 14.05 7.42
N MET A 60 -1.78 13.28 6.89
CA MET A 60 -2.10 12.20 5.96
C MET A 60 -2.72 11.08 6.79
N ILE A 61 -4.05 11.13 6.91
CA ILE A 61 -4.84 10.00 7.38
C ILE A 61 -4.61 8.88 6.35
N ALA A 62 -3.69 7.97 6.69
CA ALA A 62 -3.52 6.72 5.97
C ALA A 62 -4.81 5.92 6.13
N LYS A 63 -5.73 6.06 5.17
CA LYS A 63 -6.81 5.10 5.01
C LYS A 63 -6.16 3.81 4.52
N SER A 64 -5.86 2.90 5.46
CA SER A 64 -5.71 1.50 5.10
C SER A 64 -7.05 1.08 4.49
N LYS A 65 -7.05 0.88 3.18
CA LYS A 65 -8.18 0.27 2.49
C LYS A 65 -8.21 -1.16 3.00
N GLY A 66 -9.00 -1.40 4.04
CA GLY A 66 -9.27 -2.75 4.53
C GLY A 66 -9.63 -3.61 3.35
N SER A 67 -9.08 -4.83 3.32
CA SER A 67 -9.43 -5.88 2.38
C SER A 67 -10.94 -5.86 2.19
N SER A 68 -11.39 -5.40 1.02
CA SER A 68 -12.78 -5.57 0.63
C SER A 68 -12.99 -7.06 0.62
N ASP A 69 -13.88 -7.58 1.47
CA ASP A 69 -14.34 -8.95 1.41
C ASP A 69 -15.11 -9.14 0.09
N ALA A 70 -14.37 -9.21 -1.03
CA ALA A 70 -14.88 -9.45 -2.37
C ALA A 70 -15.62 -10.81 -2.44
N TYR A 71 -15.40 -11.66 -1.43
CA TYR A 71 -16.14 -12.89 -1.18
C TYR A 71 -17.62 -12.68 -0.83
N ALA A 72 -17.99 -11.59 -0.15
CA ALA A 72 -19.33 -11.43 0.40
C ALA A 72 -20.40 -11.19 -0.67
N ASP A 73 -20.08 -10.39 -1.68
CA ASP A 73 -21.06 -10.01 -2.71
C ASP A 73 -21.21 -11.05 -3.83
N LEU A 74 -20.16 -11.84 -4.10
CA LEU A 74 -20.11 -12.72 -5.27
C LEU A 74 -21.14 -13.86 -5.24
N PHE A 75 -21.57 -14.27 -4.03
CA PHE A 75 -22.51 -15.37 -3.87
C PHE A 75 -23.85 -14.99 -3.22
N SER A 76 -24.12 -13.70 -3.04
CA SER A 76 -25.35 -13.20 -2.40
C SER A 76 -26.63 -13.66 -3.11
N TYR A 77 -26.61 -13.77 -4.45
CA TYR A 77 -27.74 -14.23 -5.26
C TYR A 77 -27.98 -15.74 -5.24
N PHE A 78 -27.02 -16.53 -4.74
CA PHE A 78 -27.09 -18.00 -4.70
C PHE A 78 -27.68 -18.53 -3.40
N ALA A 79 -28.25 -17.65 -2.57
CA ALA A 79 -28.96 -18.01 -1.34
C ALA A 79 -30.32 -18.67 -1.60
N GLU A 80 -30.49 -19.40 -2.70
CA GLU A 80 -31.53 -20.42 -2.74
C GLU A 80 -31.20 -21.48 -1.69
N THR A 81 -32.20 -21.88 -0.92
CA THR A 81 -32.01 -22.89 0.12
C THR A 81 -31.37 -24.12 -0.51
N ASN A 82 -30.19 -24.51 -0.01
CA ASN A 82 -29.48 -25.73 -0.43
C ASN A 82 -30.27 -27.02 -0.15
N LEU A 83 -31.50 -26.90 0.36
CA LEU A 83 -32.38 -27.96 0.76
C LEU A 83 -33.58 -28.02 -0.20
N TYR A 84 -33.97 -29.23 -0.57
CA TYR A 84 -35.25 -29.49 -1.21
C TYR A 84 -36.05 -30.51 -0.39
N GLU A 85 -37.37 -30.41 -0.47
CA GLU A 85 -38.27 -31.33 0.20
C GLU A 85 -38.40 -32.61 -0.61
N LYS A 86 -37.99 -33.74 -0.03
CA LYS A 86 -38.22 -35.06 -0.59
C LYS A 86 -39.36 -35.73 0.17
N THR A 87 -40.42 -36.06 -0.57
CA THR A 87 -41.57 -36.82 -0.04
C THR A 87 -41.39 -38.30 -0.34
N ASP A 88 -41.19 -39.10 0.70
CA ASP A 88 -41.15 -40.56 0.59
C ASP A 88 -42.53 -41.15 0.94
N THR A 89 -42.97 -42.16 0.19
CA THR A 89 -44.24 -42.85 0.46
C THR A 89 -43.98 -44.11 1.29
N ILE A 90 -44.43 -44.11 2.55
CA ILE A 90 -44.33 -45.26 3.45
C ILE A 90 -45.64 -46.04 3.40
N ILE A 91 -45.56 -47.29 2.95
CA ILE A 91 -46.69 -48.20 2.89
C ILE A 91 -46.67 -49.09 4.13
N ARG A 92 -47.61 -48.87 5.05
CA ARG A 92 -47.76 -49.69 6.26
C ARG A 92 -48.94 -50.63 6.10
N LYS A 93 -48.65 -51.93 6.09
CA LYS A 93 -49.66 -53.00 6.12
C LYS A 93 -50.02 -53.28 7.58
N VAL A 94 -51.22 -52.87 8.00
CA VAL A 94 -51.73 -53.13 9.35
C VAL A 94 -52.77 -54.22 9.26
N VAL A 95 -52.55 -55.31 9.99
CA VAL A 95 -53.55 -56.37 10.14
C VAL A 95 -54.39 -56.02 11.36
N VAL A 96 -55.69 -55.81 11.15
CA VAL A 96 -56.66 -55.62 12.23
C VAL A 96 -57.66 -56.77 12.13
N ASP A 97 -57.72 -57.59 13.18
CA ASP A 97 -58.50 -58.82 13.30
C ASP A 97 -58.17 -59.88 12.22
N THR A 98 -58.86 -59.84 11.07
CA THR A 98 -58.69 -60.77 9.93
C THR A 98 -58.52 -60.06 8.58
N ALA A 99 -58.60 -58.73 8.54
CA ALA A 99 -58.50 -57.94 7.32
C ALA A 99 -57.15 -57.21 7.25
N VAL A 100 -56.58 -57.16 6.05
CA VAL A 100 -55.35 -56.41 5.76
C VAL A 100 -55.74 -55.01 5.30
N ILE A 101 -55.37 -53.99 6.08
CA ILE A 101 -55.55 -52.59 5.71
C ILE A 101 -54.18 -52.01 5.32
N ILE A 102 -54.08 -51.49 4.11
CA ILE A 102 -52.88 -50.80 3.61
C ILE A 102 -53.06 -49.30 3.86
N LYS A 103 -52.27 -48.74 4.77
CA LYS A 103 -52.21 -47.28 5.01
C LYS A 103 -50.97 -46.71 4.35
N LYS A 104 -51.15 -45.65 3.56
CA LYS A 104 -50.04 -44.89 2.96
C LYS A 104 -49.81 -43.63 3.80
N TYR A 105 -48.57 -43.42 4.21
CA TYR A 105 -48.12 -42.22 4.88
C TYR A 105 -47.10 -41.52 3.98
N PHE A 106 -47.17 -40.20 3.92
CA PHE A 106 -46.16 -39.39 3.26
C PHE A 106 -45.22 -38.83 4.34
N GLU A 107 -43.94 -39.13 4.23
CA GLU A 107 -42.91 -38.55 5.08
C GLU A 107 -42.17 -37.48 4.28
N HIS A 108 -42.09 -36.28 4.83
CA HIS A 108 -41.42 -35.15 4.22
C HIS A 108 -40.09 -34.93 4.91
N ARG A 109 -39.00 -34.95 4.14
CA ARG A 109 -37.64 -34.72 4.65
C ARG A 109 -36.94 -33.66 3.82
N TRP A 110 -36.26 -32.75 4.49
CA TRP A 110 -35.36 -31.80 3.83
C TRP A 110 -34.04 -32.49 3.53
N ILE A 111 -33.66 -32.52 2.26
CA ILE A 111 -32.43 -33.15 1.80
C ILE A 111 -31.61 -32.10 1.08
N GLU A 112 -30.29 -32.15 1.27
CA GLU A 112 -29.36 -31.29 0.56
C GLU A 112 -29.31 -31.65 -0.93
N LYS A 113 -29.31 -30.62 -1.78
CA LYS A 113 -29.16 -30.78 -3.23
C LYS A 113 -27.79 -31.40 -3.55
N SER A 114 -27.76 -32.36 -4.47
CA SER A 114 -26.49 -32.90 -4.99
C SER A 114 -25.76 -31.87 -5.84
N SER A 115 -24.46 -32.06 -6.09
CA SER A 115 -23.67 -31.13 -6.91
C SER A 115 -24.19 -31.01 -8.35
N GLU A 116 -24.68 -32.12 -8.91
CA GLU A 116 -25.28 -32.21 -10.23
C GLU A 116 -26.61 -31.44 -10.28
N GLN A 117 -27.44 -31.56 -9.24
CA GLN A 117 -28.70 -30.83 -9.14
C GLN A 117 -28.47 -29.32 -9.10
N LYS A 118 -27.48 -28.86 -8.31
CA LYS A 118 -27.09 -27.44 -8.26
C LYS A 118 -26.56 -26.94 -9.60
N ALA A 119 -25.75 -27.74 -10.28
CA ALA A 119 -25.25 -27.41 -11.61
C ALA A 119 -26.39 -27.26 -12.63
N VAL A 120 -27.38 -28.15 -12.61
CA VAL A 120 -28.57 -28.06 -13.49
C VAL A 120 -29.37 -26.79 -13.18
N GLU A 121 -29.59 -26.46 -11.91
CA GLU A 121 -30.29 -25.25 -11.48
C GLU A 121 -29.56 -23.97 -11.94
N ALA A 122 -28.24 -23.90 -11.75
CA ALA A 122 -27.42 -22.79 -12.24
C ALA A 122 -27.48 -22.67 -13.78
N ALA A 123 -27.41 -23.77 -14.53
CA ALA A 123 -27.51 -23.77 -15.99
C ALA A 123 -28.90 -23.31 -16.49
N ASN A 124 -29.97 -23.71 -15.80
CA ASN A 124 -31.32 -23.25 -16.07
C ASN A 124 -31.44 -21.74 -15.83
N MET A 125 -30.82 -21.23 -14.76
CA MET A 125 -30.83 -19.80 -14.46
C MET A 125 -30.06 -18.98 -15.51
N ILE A 126 -28.90 -19.46 -15.99
CA ILE A 126 -28.18 -18.86 -17.13
C ILE A 126 -29.08 -18.78 -18.36
N SER A 127 -29.77 -19.88 -18.67
CA SER A 127 -30.67 -19.94 -19.83
C SER A 127 -31.83 -18.94 -19.70
N LYS A 128 -32.40 -18.82 -18.50
CA LYS A 128 -33.46 -17.86 -18.17
C LYS A 128 -32.98 -16.41 -18.27
N ILE A 129 -31.77 -16.11 -17.80
CA ILE A 129 -31.16 -14.77 -17.92
C ILE A 129 -30.97 -14.41 -19.40
N ARG A 130 -30.47 -15.34 -20.22
CA ARG A 130 -30.30 -15.14 -21.67
C ARG A 130 -31.61 -14.89 -22.38
N GLU A 131 -32.65 -15.65 -22.05
CA GLU A 131 -34.00 -15.45 -22.58
C GLU A 131 -34.56 -14.08 -22.19
N ASN A 132 -34.46 -13.70 -20.91
CA ASN A 132 -34.88 -12.39 -20.43
C ASN A 132 -34.14 -11.24 -21.12
N ARG A 133 -32.83 -11.41 -21.34
CA ARG A 133 -32.00 -10.43 -22.05
C ARG A 133 -32.39 -10.32 -23.53
N PHE A 134 -32.68 -11.44 -24.19
CA PHE A 134 -33.20 -11.45 -25.56
C PHE A 134 -34.56 -10.74 -25.65
N ASN A 135 -35.48 -11.01 -24.72
CA ASN A 135 -36.79 -10.37 -24.65
C ASN A 135 -36.69 -8.87 -24.38
N LEU A 136 -35.76 -8.43 -23.53
CA LEU A 136 -35.46 -7.02 -23.25
C LEU A 136 -35.00 -6.30 -24.53
N LEU A 137 -34.04 -6.89 -25.27
CA LEU A 137 -33.45 -6.26 -26.46
C LEU A 137 -34.38 -6.27 -27.68
N THR A 138 -35.24 -7.29 -27.79
CA THR A 138 -36.21 -7.39 -28.88
C THR A 138 -37.46 -6.55 -28.66
N GLY A 139 -37.59 -5.88 -27.50
CA GLY A 139 -38.74 -5.05 -27.19
C GLY A 139 -40.02 -5.87 -26.97
N TYR A 140 -39.91 -7.11 -26.48
CA TYR A 140 -41.05 -7.94 -26.11
C TYR A 140 -41.86 -7.35 -24.93
N GLN A 141 -41.32 -6.33 -24.27
CA GLN A 141 -41.94 -5.68 -23.13
C GLN A 141 -43.07 -4.75 -23.59
N GLU A 142 -44.24 -4.90 -22.97
CA GLU A 142 -45.43 -4.09 -23.25
C GLU A 142 -45.27 -2.62 -22.82
N VAL A 143 -44.28 -2.32 -21.97
CA VAL A 143 -44.03 -0.99 -21.40
C VAL A 143 -42.77 -0.38 -22.02
N PRO A 144 -42.84 0.84 -22.57
CA PRO A 144 -41.67 1.54 -23.08
C PRO A 144 -40.78 1.99 -21.91
N TYR A 145 -39.51 1.58 -21.94
CA TYR A 145 -38.50 2.04 -21.00
C TYR A 145 -37.68 3.19 -21.59
N GLU A 146 -37.19 4.06 -20.71
CA GLU A 146 -36.20 5.06 -21.10
C GLU A 146 -34.88 4.37 -21.51
N GLY A 147 -34.15 4.94 -22.48
CA GLY A 147 -32.90 4.35 -22.98
C GLY A 147 -31.84 4.12 -21.90
N SER A 148 -31.77 5.00 -20.89
CA SER A 148 -30.88 4.86 -19.73
C SER A 148 -31.20 3.63 -18.87
N ALA A 149 -32.50 3.36 -18.66
CA ALA A 149 -32.97 2.20 -17.91
C ALA A 149 -32.71 0.89 -18.66
N LEU A 150 -32.85 0.86 -19.99
CA LEU A 150 -32.52 -0.31 -20.82
C LEU A 150 -31.04 -0.68 -20.71
N ILE A 151 -30.15 0.32 -20.77
CA ILE A 151 -28.70 0.10 -20.63
C ILE A 151 -28.38 -0.47 -19.25
N TYR A 152 -28.99 0.07 -18.20
CA TYR A 152 -28.81 -0.43 -16.83
C TYR A 152 -29.28 -1.89 -16.70
N MET A 153 -30.49 -2.20 -17.18
CA MET A 153 -31.04 -3.56 -17.12
C MET A 153 -30.21 -4.57 -17.91
N ASP A 154 -29.76 -4.21 -19.12
CA ASP A 154 -28.88 -5.08 -19.93
C ASP A 154 -27.55 -5.35 -19.19
N LYS A 155 -26.96 -4.31 -18.57
CA LYS A 155 -25.72 -4.44 -17.81
C LYS A 155 -25.90 -5.34 -16.58
N GLU A 156 -26.99 -5.21 -15.84
CA GLU A 156 -27.27 -6.08 -14.69
C GLU A 156 -27.53 -7.53 -15.12
N LEU A 157 -28.23 -7.76 -16.24
CA LEU A 157 -28.41 -9.11 -16.80
C LEU A 157 -27.08 -9.74 -17.23
N GLN A 158 -26.20 -8.97 -17.87
CA GLN A 158 -24.85 -9.42 -18.21
C GLN A 158 -24.02 -9.76 -16.96
N LYS A 159 -24.13 -8.93 -15.91
CA LYS A 159 -23.45 -9.17 -14.63
C LYS A 159 -23.94 -10.47 -13.99
N MET A 160 -25.26 -10.66 -13.87
CA MET A 160 -25.83 -11.90 -13.33
C MET A 160 -25.44 -13.12 -14.17
N GLU A 161 -25.48 -13.04 -15.50
CA GLU A 161 -25.03 -14.15 -16.36
C GLU A 161 -23.56 -14.51 -16.07
N LYS A 162 -22.69 -13.50 -15.97
CA LYS A 162 -21.28 -13.70 -15.64
C LYS A 162 -21.09 -14.35 -14.27
N ASP A 163 -21.86 -13.92 -13.26
CA ASP A 163 -21.78 -14.47 -11.91
C ASP A 163 -22.19 -15.96 -11.90
N TYR A 164 -23.28 -16.34 -12.57
CA TYR A 164 -23.68 -17.75 -12.69
C TYR A 164 -22.71 -18.58 -13.54
N LEU A 165 -22.14 -18.01 -14.60
CA LEU A 165 -21.09 -18.68 -15.38
C LEU A 165 -19.83 -18.93 -14.55
N SER A 166 -19.50 -18.02 -13.64
CA SER A 166 -18.32 -18.13 -12.77
C SER A 166 -18.35 -19.35 -11.85
N LEU A 167 -19.55 -19.88 -11.53
CA LEU A 167 -19.71 -21.15 -10.82
C LEU A 167 -19.09 -22.33 -11.59
N PHE A 168 -19.05 -22.25 -12.92
CA PHE A 168 -18.54 -23.31 -13.78
C PHE A 168 -17.10 -23.06 -14.22
N THR A 169 -16.76 -21.82 -14.57
CA THR A 169 -15.42 -21.45 -15.05
C THR A 169 -14.43 -21.24 -13.91
N GLY A 170 -14.92 -21.12 -12.68
CA GLY A 170 -14.15 -20.63 -11.56
C GLY A 170 -13.94 -19.12 -11.64
N ILE A 171 -13.30 -18.60 -10.60
CA ILE A 171 -13.04 -17.18 -10.38
C ILE A 171 -11.54 -16.98 -10.16
N THR A 172 -11.00 -15.89 -10.69
CA THR A 172 -9.62 -15.48 -10.46
C THR A 172 -9.64 -14.22 -9.61
N PHE A 173 -8.88 -14.23 -8.52
CA PHE A 173 -8.70 -13.07 -7.66
C PHE A 173 -7.27 -12.58 -7.81
N GLU A 174 -7.15 -11.27 -7.92
CA GLU A 174 -5.89 -10.55 -7.88
C GLU A 174 -5.93 -9.63 -6.66
N GLU A 175 -4.91 -9.70 -5.82
CA GLU A 175 -4.76 -8.87 -4.63
C GLU A 175 -3.46 -8.08 -4.72
N ASP A 176 -3.56 -6.79 -4.46
CA ASP A 176 -2.42 -5.88 -4.42
C ASP A 176 -1.90 -5.75 -2.98
N PHE A 177 -0.64 -6.11 -2.77
CA PHE A 177 0.03 -5.96 -1.48
C PHE A 177 1.03 -4.81 -1.52
N SER A 178 0.89 -3.86 -0.59
CA SER A 178 1.80 -2.72 -0.46
C SER A 178 2.73 -2.91 0.74
N TYR A 179 4.04 -2.89 0.50
CA TYR A 179 5.08 -3.00 1.53
C TYR A 179 5.94 -1.74 1.57
N SER A 180 6.38 -1.35 2.76
CA SER A 180 7.26 -0.19 2.95
C SER A 180 8.47 -0.59 3.77
N PHE A 181 9.67 -0.32 3.24
CA PHE A 181 10.93 -0.63 3.87
C PHE A 181 11.73 0.65 4.08
N THR A 182 12.24 0.85 5.30
CA THR A 182 13.11 1.99 5.62
C THR A 182 14.55 1.49 5.71
N VAL A 183 15.44 2.09 4.93
CA VAL A 183 16.88 1.75 4.91
C VAL A 183 17.68 2.97 5.35
N VAL A 184 18.51 2.80 6.37
CA VAL A 184 19.49 3.81 6.79
C VAL A 184 20.84 3.43 6.19
N PRO A 185 21.38 4.20 5.24
CA PRO A 185 22.68 3.91 4.63
C PRO A 185 23.81 4.02 5.66
N ASP A 186 24.64 2.99 5.77
CA ASP A 186 25.86 3.02 6.58
C ASP A 186 27.07 3.42 5.73
N ALA A 187 27.79 4.46 6.17
CA ALA A 187 29.00 4.96 5.52
C ALA A 187 30.12 3.91 5.44
N ASN A 188 30.12 2.94 6.34
CA ASN A 188 31.15 1.88 6.42
C ASN A 188 30.86 0.68 5.50
N ASN A 189 29.69 0.61 4.87
CA ASN A 189 29.37 -0.49 3.95
C ASN A 189 30.08 -0.28 2.60
N GLU A 190 31.25 -0.89 2.44
CA GLU A 190 32.08 -0.81 1.23
C GLU A 190 31.41 -1.40 -0.02
N SER A 191 30.52 -2.38 0.15
CA SER A 191 29.87 -3.03 -0.99
C SER A 191 28.79 -2.16 -1.63
N GLY A 192 28.29 -1.14 -0.93
CA GLY A 192 27.19 -0.29 -1.37
C GLY A 192 25.86 -1.05 -1.60
N LYS A 193 25.81 -2.36 -1.32
CA LYS A 193 24.63 -3.21 -1.55
C LYS A 193 24.00 -3.58 -0.23
N ILE A 194 22.71 -3.25 -0.10
CA ILE A 194 21.91 -3.49 1.10
C ILE A 194 20.74 -4.39 0.71
N PRO A 195 20.63 -5.62 1.25
CA PRO A 195 19.47 -6.47 1.00
C PRO A 195 18.24 -5.89 1.70
N ILE A 196 17.15 -5.67 0.96
CA ILE A 196 15.91 -5.08 1.50
C ILE A 196 14.93 -6.18 1.90
N PHE A 197 14.62 -7.08 0.96
CA PHE A 197 13.69 -8.20 1.12
C PHE A 197 14.02 -9.30 0.11
N ASN A 198 13.41 -10.47 0.28
CA ASN A 198 13.42 -11.53 -0.72
C ASN A 198 12.10 -11.55 -1.49
N PHE A 199 12.15 -11.83 -2.78
CA PHE A 199 10.97 -11.96 -3.62
C PHE A 199 10.90 -13.34 -4.29
N SER A 200 9.70 -13.91 -4.33
CA SER A 200 9.42 -15.16 -5.03
C SER A 200 8.05 -15.11 -5.67
N ASN A 201 7.93 -15.58 -6.91
CA ASN A 201 6.65 -15.63 -7.61
C ASN A 201 5.60 -16.49 -6.87
N ARG A 202 6.06 -17.43 -6.03
CA ARG A 202 5.20 -18.35 -5.26
C ARG A 202 4.80 -17.82 -3.88
N THR A 203 5.71 -17.19 -3.15
CA THR A 203 5.48 -16.77 -1.75
C THR A 203 5.36 -15.26 -1.57
N GLY A 204 5.64 -14.47 -2.62
CA GLY A 204 5.63 -13.01 -2.55
C GLY A 204 6.88 -12.47 -1.86
N VAL A 205 6.68 -11.44 -1.03
CA VAL A 205 7.73 -10.74 -0.28
C VAL A 205 7.99 -11.45 1.05
N SER A 206 9.26 -11.71 1.36
CA SER A 206 9.69 -12.28 2.65
C SER A 206 10.93 -11.59 3.19
N ASP A 207 11.27 -11.85 4.45
CA ASP A 207 12.41 -11.22 5.12
C ASP A 207 13.75 -11.50 4.42
N PRO A 208 14.67 -10.52 4.41
CA PRO A 208 15.99 -10.65 3.76
C PRO A 208 16.92 -11.69 4.43
N SER A 209 16.64 -12.04 5.69
CA SER A 209 17.36 -13.08 6.46
C SER A 209 16.80 -14.49 6.24
N GLY A 210 15.60 -14.60 5.67
CA GLY A 210 14.91 -15.87 5.45
C GLY A 210 15.54 -16.72 4.33
N GLY A 211 15.31 -18.03 4.41
CA GLY A 211 15.64 -18.96 3.34
C GLY A 211 14.50 -19.02 2.32
N GLY A 212 14.75 -18.57 1.09
CA GLY A 212 13.80 -18.66 -0.02
C GLY A 212 13.57 -17.34 -0.74
N GLY A 213 13.31 -17.42 -2.05
CA GLY A 213 13.21 -16.26 -2.93
C GLY A 213 14.56 -15.67 -3.32
N GLU A 214 14.53 -14.76 -4.29
CA GLU A 214 15.69 -14.00 -4.74
C GLU A 214 15.82 -12.71 -3.93
N LYS A 215 17.04 -12.39 -3.51
CA LYS A 215 17.33 -11.18 -2.73
C LYS A 215 17.20 -9.95 -3.62
N VAL A 216 16.38 -9.01 -3.18
CA VAL A 216 16.26 -7.67 -3.76
C VAL A 216 17.24 -6.75 -3.03
N TYR A 217 18.11 -6.11 -3.80
CA TYR A 217 19.17 -5.25 -3.27
C TYR A 217 18.91 -3.78 -3.61
N LEU A 218 19.15 -2.92 -2.64
CA LEU A 218 19.42 -1.50 -2.85
C LEU A 218 20.92 -1.34 -3.10
N GLU A 219 21.31 -0.87 -4.27
CA GLU A 219 22.69 -0.51 -4.58
C GLU A 219 22.88 1.01 -4.52
N LEU A 220 23.86 1.44 -3.75
CA LEU A 220 24.22 2.82 -3.48
C LEU A 220 25.60 3.09 -4.08
N LYS A 221 25.66 3.95 -5.09
CA LYS A 221 26.90 4.37 -5.75
C LYS A 221 27.20 5.82 -5.42
N ARG A 222 28.20 6.04 -4.57
CA ARG A 222 28.70 7.36 -4.15
C ARG A 222 29.43 8.07 -5.30
N SER A 223 29.31 9.39 -5.37
CA SER A 223 29.98 10.23 -6.39
C SER A 223 31.47 10.50 -6.04
N GLY A 224 31.79 10.53 -4.75
CA GLY A 224 33.13 10.82 -4.21
C GLY A 224 33.41 12.31 -3.96
N ASP A 225 32.49 13.20 -4.32
CA ASP A 225 32.72 14.65 -4.33
C ASP A 225 32.95 15.23 -2.92
N THR A 226 32.32 14.66 -1.90
CA THR A 226 32.38 15.12 -0.51
C THR A 226 33.73 14.83 0.15
N GLN A 227 34.48 13.82 -0.31
CA GLN A 227 35.82 13.52 0.22
C GLN A 227 36.82 14.64 -0.09
N VAL A 228 36.67 15.30 -1.24
CA VAL A 228 37.49 16.46 -1.62
C VAL A 228 37.15 17.67 -0.74
N LEU A 229 35.88 17.81 -0.36
CA LEU A 229 35.41 18.87 0.54
C LEU A 229 35.87 18.63 1.99
N ALA A 230 35.95 17.38 2.45
CA ALA A 230 36.45 17.03 3.78
C ALA A 230 37.84 17.64 4.08
N GLY A 231 38.72 17.69 3.08
CA GLY A 231 40.06 18.27 3.23
C GLY A 231 40.11 19.80 3.22
N LYS A 232 39.00 20.48 2.87
CA LYS A 232 38.90 21.95 2.78
C LYS A 232 38.01 22.57 3.85
N VAL A 233 37.15 21.76 4.46
CA VAL A 233 36.19 22.18 5.48
C VAL A 233 36.75 21.72 6.83
N GLY A 234 36.76 22.60 7.83
CA GLY A 234 37.18 22.26 9.20
C GLY A 234 36.37 21.08 9.75
N GLY A 235 37.00 20.22 10.55
CA GLY A 235 36.36 19.03 11.09
C GLY A 235 35.16 19.33 11.99
N ALA A 236 34.39 18.29 12.34
CA ALA A 236 33.32 18.43 13.32
C ALA A 236 33.88 18.99 14.65
N GLY A 237 33.41 20.17 15.05
CA GLY A 237 33.87 20.90 16.23
C GLY A 237 34.89 22.02 15.97
N GLU A 238 35.44 22.13 14.76
CA GLU A 238 36.32 23.24 14.36
C GLU A 238 35.49 24.28 13.59
N GLY A 239 35.01 25.30 14.31
CA GLY A 239 34.27 26.41 13.73
C GLY A 239 33.42 27.16 14.75
N GLN A 240 33.04 28.39 14.42
CA GLN A 240 32.12 29.19 15.21
C GLN A 240 30.83 29.37 14.42
N GLY A 241 29.69 28.88 14.92
CA GLY A 241 28.37 29.07 14.29
C GLY A 241 27.57 27.77 14.19
N PHE A 242 26.69 27.69 13.19
CA PHE A 242 25.83 26.52 12.95
C PHE A 242 26.56 25.42 12.22
N PHE A 243 26.51 24.20 12.76
CA PHE A 243 26.98 23.01 12.07
C PHE A 243 25.88 22.43 11.19
N TYR A 244 26.27 21.97 10.01
CA TYR A 244 25.38 21.34 9.05
C TYR A 244 26.14 20.26 8.29
N ARG A 245 25.40 19.32 7.70
CA ARG A 245 25.99 18.24 6.93
C ARG A 245 25.78 18.48 5.44
N ILE A 246 26.88 18.51 4.68
CA ILE A 246 26.85 18.60 3.22
C ILE A 246 26.62 17.17 2.70
N PRO A 247 25.46 16.86 2.11
CA PRO A 247 25.13 15.52 1.66
C PRO A 247 25.93 15.14 0.42
N GLU A 248 26.11 13.84 0.20
CA GLU A 248 26.78 13.33 -0.99
C GLU A 248 25.75 12.91 -2.05
N ARG A 249 26.00 13.30 -3.31
CA ARG A 249 25.21 12.79 -4.44
C ARG A 249 25.49 11.30 -4.61
N THR A 250 24.45 10.49 -4.53
CA THR A 250 24.51 9.04 -4.60
C THR A 250 23.49 8.52 -5.59
N GLY A 251 23.94 7.71 -6.55
CA GLY A 251 23.05 6.97 -7.43
C GLY A 251 22.49 5.76 -6.70
N VAL A 252 21.16 5.66 -6.62
CA VAL A 252 20.44 4.59 -5.94
C VAL A 252 19.72 3.74 -6.96
N LYS A 253 19.97 2.43 -6.90
CA LYS A 253 19.36 1.43 -7.79
C LYS A 253 18.69 0.34 -6.98
N VAL A 254 17.53 -0.12 -7.45
CA VAL A 254 16.87 -1.33 -6.93
C VAL A 254 17.05 -2.44 -7.95
N MET A 255 17.71 -3.51 -7.51
CA MET A 255 18.01 -4.69 -8.32
C MET A 255 17.09 -5.83 -7.93
N VAL A 256 16.28 -6.30 -8.88
CA VAL A 256 15.44 -7.50 -8.75
C VAL A 256 15.88 -8.49 -9.81
N ASN A 257 16.26 -9.71 -9.43
CA ASN A 257 16.67 -10.77 -10.36
C ASN A 257 17.76 -10.35 -11.37
N LYS A 258 18.67 -9.45 -10.96
CA LYS A 258 19.74 -8.81 -11.76
C LYS A 258 19.28 -7.71 -12.73
N ASP A 259 17.99 -7.41 -12.80
CA ASP A 259 17.46 -6.29 -13.57
C ASP A 259 17.31 -5.05 -12.69
N ILE A 260 17.58 -3.88 -13.28
CA ILE A 260 17.37 -2.59 -12.62
C ILE A 260 15.90 -2.21 -12.80
N VAL A 261 15.13 -2.26 -11.71
CA VAL A 261 13.71 -1.87 -11.74
C VAL A 261 13.56 -0.36 -11.56
N VAL A 262 14.40 0.25 -10.72
CA VAL A 262 14.41 1.69 -10.46
C VAL A 262 15.84 2.19 -10.34
N GLN A 263 16.11 3.35 -10.94
CA GLN A 263 17.35 4.09 -10.77
C GLN A 263 17.04 5.58 -10.58
N LYS A 264 17.47 6.15 -9.46
CA LYS A 264 17.33 7.58 -9.14
C LYS A 264 18.58 8.09 -8.43
N ASP A 265 18.87 9.37 -8.57
CA ASP A 265 19.94 10.02 -7.81
C ASP A 265 19.34 10.73 -6.59
N PHE A 266 19.96 10.53 -5.42
CA PHE A 266 19.59 11.21 -4.18
C PHE A 266 20.81 11.88 -3.55
N TYR A 267 20.55 12.89 -2.72
CA TYR A 267 21.56 13.49 -1.85
C TYR A 267 21.44 12.82 -0.48
N ILE A 268 22.43 12.00 -0.12
CA ILE A 268 22.42 11.20 1.10
C ILE A 268 23.36 11.83 2.12
N SER A 269 22.81 12.27 3.25
CA SER A 269 23.58 12.96 4.29
C SER A 269 24.55 12.04 5.02
N GLN A 270 24.26 10.76 5.18
CA GLN A 270 25.13 9.80 5.89
C GLN A 270 26.52 9.62 5.26
N PHE A 271 26.64 9.84 3.95
CA PHE A 271 27.94 9.81 3.24
C PHE A 271 28.57 11.21 3.12
N GLY A 272 27.87 12.21 3.60
CA GLY A 272 28.29 13.60 3.60
C GLY A 272 29.33 13.93 4.67
N VAL A 273 29.77 15.19 4.63
CA VAL A 273 30.75 15.75 5.58
C VAL A 273 30.09 16.83 6.43
N VAL A 274 30.49 16.90 7.70
CA VAL A 274 30.05 17.98 8.60
C VAL A 274 30.85 19.24 8.31
N SER A 275 30.17 20.37 8.24
CA SER A 275 30.73 21.70 8.01
C SER A 275 30.18 22.68 9.03
N SER A 276 30.92 23.75 9.29
CA SER A 276 30.50 24.86 10.14
C SER A 276 30.28 26.12 9.31
N LEU A 277 29.20 26.84 9.62
CA LEU A 277 28.98 28.21 9.14
C LEU A 277 29.66 29.20 10.06
N PRO A 278 30.10 30.37 9.56
CA PRO A 278 30.65 31.43 10.40
C PRO A 278 29.56 32.04 11.31
N SER A 279 29.98 32.66 12.40
CA SER A 279 29.11 33.19 13.46
C SER A 279 28.36 34.47 13.09
N ASN A 280 28.69 35.10 11.96
CA ASN A 280 28.09 36.34 11.48
C ASN A 280 26.90 36.13 10.51
N ALA A 281 26.23 34.98 10.59
CA ALA A 281 25.05 34.70 9.76
C ALA A 281 23.79 35.38 10.32
N THR A 282 23.21 36.31 9.56
CA THR A 282 21.99 37.06 9.94
C THR A 282 20.72 36.36 9.45
N THR A 283 20.76 35.67 8.32
CA THR A 283 19.65 34.85 7.81
C THR A 283 20.17 33.50 7.35
N LEU A 284 19.53 32.43 7.79
CA LEU A 284 19.94 31.06 7.49
C LEU A 284 18.72 30.18 7.25
N LYS A 285 18.69 29.45 6.15
CA LYS A 285 17.68 28.43 5.86
C LYS A 285 18.33 27.15 5.42
N PHE A 286 17.88 26.03 5.96
CA PHE A 286 18.30 24.69 5.59
C PHE A 286 17.26 24.02 4.68
N HIS A 287 17.70 23.04 3.90
CA HIS A 287 16.81 22.14 3.17
C HIS A 287 16.20 21.11 4.12
N GLU A 288 14.87 20.98 4.11
CA GLU A 288 14.13 20.02 4.97
C GLU A 288 14.53 18.57 4.73
N THR A 289 14.84 18.19 3.49
CA THR A 289 15.12 16.80 3.10
C THR A 289 16.58 16.40 3.26
N THR A 290 17.51 17.33 3.09
CA THR A 290 18.96 17.03 3.06
C THR A 290 19.74 17.63 4.22
N GLY A 291 19.19 18.64 4.91
CA GLY A 291 19.87 19.38 5.96
C GLY A 291 20.96 20.33 5.46
N ASN A 292 21.16 20.46 4.13
CA ASN A 292 22.16 21.36 3.57
C ASN A 292 21.69 22.82 3.60
N VAL A 293 22.62 23.77 3.55
CA VAL A 293 22.32 25.20 3.49
C VAL A 293 21.60 25.52 2.18
N LYS A 294 20.42 26.12 2.30
CA LYS A 294 19.59 26.60 1.20
C LYS A 294 19.81 28.09 0.94
N VAL A 295 19.87 28.88 2.01
CA VAL A 295 20.08 30.35 1.96
C VAL A 295 20.95 30.75 3.14
N ILE A 296 21.94 31.59 2.89
CA ILE A 296 22.73 32.26 3.92
C ILE A 296 22.97 33.72 3.56
N VAL A 297 22.83 34.61 4.54
CA VAL A 297 23.21 36.03 4.45
C VAL A 297 24.18 36.32 5.58
N LEU A 298 25.37 36.80 5.21
CA LEU A 298 26.44 37.18 6.14
C LEU A 298 26.50 38.71 6.21
N GLU A 299 26.69 39.24 7.42
CA GLU A 299 26.98 40.67 7.66
C GLU A 299 28.41 40.88 8.17
#